data_AF-A0AAV0H7I0-F1
#
_entry.id   AF-A0AAV0H7I0-F1
#
_cell.length_a   1.000
_cell.length_b   1.000
_cell.length_c   1.000
_cell.angle_alpha   90.00
_cell.angle_beta   90.00
_cell.angle_gamma   90.00
#
_symmetry.space_group_name_H-M   'P 1'
#
loop_
_entity.id
_entity.type
_entity.pdbx_description
1 polymer ?
#
loop_
_entity_poly.entity_id
_entity_poly.type
_entity_poly.pdbx_seq_one_letter_code
_entity_poly.pdbx_strand_id
1 'polypeptide(L)' 'MDNDSDLLWMKCPPCSPCSTSYGATYFYSFNSKTYSPFPCTDDCETFTSMND' A
#
# COMPACT_ATOMS: atom_id res chain seq x y z
N MET A 1 -2.61 11.56 -10.96
CA MET A 1 -1.74 10.45 -11.40
C MET A 1 -0.34 10.96 -11.25
N ASP A 2 0.46 10.33 -10.40
CA ASP A 2 1.88 10.63 -10.31
C ASP A 2 2.59 9.77 -11.35
N ASN A 3 3.40 10.40 -12.20
CA ASN A 3 4.13 9.72 -13.27
C ASN A 3 5.62 9.55 -12.90
N ASP A 4 6.04 10.05 -11.73
CA ASP A 4 7.43 10.03 -11.27
C ASP A 4 7.65 9.03 -10.12
N SER A 5 6.61 8.24 -9.81
CA SER A 5 6.65 7.16 -8.82
C SER A 5 6.35 5.82 -9.48
N ASP A 6 7.20 4.83 -9.22
CA ASP A 6 7.01 3.46 -9.71
C ASP A 6 6.01 2.65 -8.85
N LEU A 7 5.66 3.16 -7.67
CA LEU A 7 4.82 2.45 -6.70
C LEU A 7 3.39 2.97 -6.69
N LEU A 8 2.46 2.03 -6.85
CA LEU A 8 1.05 2.24 -6.59
C LEU A 8 0.72 1.76 -5.18
N TRP A 9 0.16 2.64 -4.36
CA TRP A 9 -0.22 2.32 -2.99
C TRP A 9 -1.63 2.84 -2.65
N MET A 10 -2.27 2.16 -1.71
CA MET A 10 -3.60 2.49 -1.20
C MET A 10 -3.64 2.21 0.31
N LYS A 11 -4.49 2.92 1.05
CA LYS A 11 -4.64 2.74 2.49
C LYS A 11 -5.45 1.48 2.82
N CYS A 12 -4.91 0.61 3.67
CA CYS A 12 -5.53 -0.65 4.11
C CYS A 12 -5.57 -0.73 5.64
N PRO A 13 -6.69 -1.07 6.31
CA PRO A 13 -6.73 -1.20 7.76
C PRO A 13 -5.93 -2.43 8.27
N PRO A 14 -5.35 -2.36 9.49
CA PRO A 14 -5.26 -1.21 10.37
C PRO A 14 -4.11 -0.28 9.97
N CYS A 15 -4.42 0.95 9.52
CA CYS A 15 -3.42 2.02 9.42
C CYS A 15 -3.57 2.96 10.60
N SER A 16 -2.46 3.32 11.25
CA SER A 16 -2.44 4.48 12.14
C SER A 16 -2.78 5.74 11.32
N PRO A 17 -3.71 6.59 11.78
CA PRO A 17 -4.07 7.78 11.03
C PRO A 17 -2.89 8.77 11.02
N CYS A 18 -2.15 8.85 9.90
CA CYS A 18 -1.09 9.86 9.73
C CYS A 18 -1.64 11.28 9.50
N SER A 19 -2.92 11.40 9.18
CA SER A 19 -3.75 12.61 9.20
C SER A 19 -5.13 12.20 8.73
N THR A 20 -6.17 12.84 9.25
CA THR A 20 -7.56 12.66 8.82
C THR A 20 -7.71 13.23 7.41
N SER A 21 -7.22 12.51 6.39
CA SER A 21 -7.43 12.89 5.00
C SER A 21 -8.92 12.72 4.72
N TYR A 22 -9.66 13.83 4.73
CA TYR A 22 -11.09 13.87 4.40
C TYR A 22 -11.31 13.15 3.06
N GLY A 23 -12.12 12.09 3.05
CA GLY A 23 -12.44 11.35 1.82
C GLY A 23 -11.50 10.20 1.43
N ALA A 24 -10.55 9.78 2.27
CA ALA A 24 -9.76 8.57 1.97
C ALA A 24 -10.62 7.29 2.13
N THR A 25 -10.93 6.63 1.01
CA THR A 25 -11.53 5.29 1.01
C THR A 25 -10.47 4.26 1.36
N TYR A 26 -10.77 3.42 2.36
CA TYR A 26 -9.92 2.29 2.73
C TYR A 26 -10.20 1.10 1.81
N PHE A 27 -9.13 0.43 1.39
CA PHE A 27 -9.24 -0.91 0.83
C PHE A 27 -9.30 -1.94 1.94
N TYR A 28 -10.44 -2.62 2.03
CA TYR A 28 -10.65 -3.73 2.93
C TYR A 28 -10.35 -5.02 2.19
N SER A 29 -9.12 -5.53 2.33
CA SER A 29 -8.65 -6.74 1.62
C SER A 29 -9.56 -7.94 1.81
N PHE A 30 -10.14 -8.12 3.00
CA PHE A 30 -11.09 -9.19 3.30
C PHE A 30 -12.42 -9.12 2.51
N ASN A 31 -12.79 -7.95 1.96
CA ASN A 31 -13.95 -7.80 1.09
C ASN A 31 -13.65 -8.13 -0.38
N SER A 32 -12.38 -8.33 -0.73
CA SER A 32 -11.95 -8.65 -2.08
C SER A 32 -11.77 -10.15 -2.27
N LYS A 33 -12.47 -10.72 -3.26
CA LYS A 33 -12.36 -12.15 -3.61
C LYS A 33 -11.10 -12.47 -4.41
N THR A 34 -10.41 -11.46 -4.91
CA THR A 34 -9.21 -11.58 -5.75
C THR A 34 -7.96 -11.10 -5.04
N TYR A 35 -8.09 -10.60 -3.81
CA TYR A 35 -6.93 -10.20 -3.03
C TYR A 35 -6.17 -11.44 -2.56
N SER A 36 -4.87 -11.47 -2.85
CA SER A 36 -3.93 -12.42 -2.29
C SER A 36 -2.78 -11.61 -1.68
N PRO A 37 -2.44 -11.83 -0.39
CA PRO A 37 -1.26 -11.20 0.18
C PRO A 37 -0.02 -11.72 -0.56
N PHE A 38 0.96 -10.83 -0.75
CA PHE A 38 2.28 -11.26 -1.20
C PHE A 38 2.91 -12.10 -0.08
N PRO A 39 3.37 -13.34 -0.37
CA PRO A 39 4.03 -14.15 0.64
C PRO A 39 5.35 -13.49 1.04
N CYS A 40 5.70 -13.56 2.33
CA CYS A 40 7.05 -13.22 2.76
C CYS A 40 7.99 -14.29 2.19
N THR A 41 8.72 -13.95 1.14
CA THR A 41 9.84 -14.76 0.64
C THR A 41 11.14 -14.28 1.29
N ASP A 42 12.14 -15.15 1.39
CA ASP A 42 13.48 -14.75 1.85
C ASP A 42 14.08 -13.63 0.97
N ASP A 43 13.62 -13.55 -0.28
CA ASP A 43 13.86 -12.44 -1.20
C ASP A 43 12.87 -11.29 -0.99
N CYS A 44 12.84 -10.72 0.22
CA CYS A 44 12.22 -9.42 0.44
C CYS A 44 13.09 -8.37 -0.27
N GLU A 45 12.86 -8.14 -1.56
CA GLU A 45 13.40 -6.96 -2.25
C GLU A 45 12.80 -5.73 -1.56
N THR A 46 13.60 -5.13 -0.69
CA THR A 46 13.27 -3.88 -0.04
C THR A 46 13.28 -2.84 -1.15
N PHE A 47 12.10 -2.49 -1.67
CA PHE A 47 11.91 -1.31 -2.50
C PHE A 47 12.18 -0.08 -1.64
N THR A 48 13.46 0.20 -1.46
CA THR A 48 13.95 1.40 -0.79
C THR A 48 13.74 2.51 -1.80
N SER A 49 12.60 3.18 -1.72
CA SER A 49 12.44 4.52 -2.28
C SER A 49 13.34 5.45 -1.47
N MET A 50 14.63 5.44 -1.79
CA MET A 50 15.59 6.50 -1.49
C MET A 50 16.25 6.83 -2.82
N ASN A 51 15.66 7.78 -3.54
CA ASN A 51 16.44 8.61 -4.43
C ASN A 51 16.75 9.89 -3.66
N ASP A 52 18.05 10.14 -3.50
CA ASP A 52 18.71 11.37 -3.07
C ASP A 52 18.15 12.63 -3.77
#